data_AF-A0A5N4AHG8-F1
#
_entry.id   AF-A0A5N4AHG8-F1
#
_cell.length_a   1.000
_cell.length_b   1.000
_cell.length_c   1.000
_cell.angle_alpha   90.00
_cell.angle_beta   90.00
_cell.angle_gamma   90.00
#
_symmetry.space_group_name_H-M   'P 1'
#
loop_
_entity.id
_entity.type
_entity.pdbx_description
1 polymer ?
#
loop_
_entity_poly.entity_id
_entity_poly.type
_entity_poly.pdbx_seq_one_letter_code
_entity_poly.pdbx_strand_id
1 'polypeptide(L)'
;MALNVTLKQQFEFFARYGAKGTDGDKITLTNTDYWLRQAKILDDRKVTLTDTGVCFNKMRSRTITFQQFMEFLDDLSTLKKLDMQNLQTQLTECGMPGDDEKKQEKPKKK
;
A
#
# COMPACT_ATOMS: atom_id res chain seq x y z
N MET A 1 -8.38 9.24 19.83
CA MET A 1 -9.10 9.79 18.66
C MET A 1 -8.58 9.05 17.45
N ALA A 2 -9.29 8.01 16.99
CA ALA A 2 -8.88 7.30 15.79
C ALA A 2 -9.12 8.24 14.61
N LEU A 3 -8.03 8.76 14.04
CA LEU A 3 -8.12 9.45 12.76
C LEU A 3 -8.48 8.37 11.75
N ASN A 4 -9.66 8.47 11.14
CA ASN A 4 -10.05 7.63 10.00
C ASN A 4 -9.17 8.04 8.82
N VAL A 5 -7.91 7.60 8.81
CA VAL A 5 -7.00 7.87 7.70
C VAL A 5 -7.53 7.12 6.49
N THR A 6 -7.71 7.84 5.39
CA THR A 6 -8.19 7.24 4.15
C THR A 6 -7.02 6.62 3.38
N LEU A 7 -7.30 5.62 2.53
CA LEU A 7 -6.27 5.00 1.68
C LEU A 7 -5.50 6.05 0.86
N LYS A 8 -6.18 7.10 0.39
CA LYS A 8 -5.55 8.21 -0.33
C LYS A 8 -4.54 8.96 0.54
N GLN A 9 -4.90 9.31 1.78
CA GLN A 9 -3.97 9.96 2.70
C GLN A 9 -2.78 9.06 3.03
N GLN A 10 -3.04 7.75 3.23
CA GLN A 10 -1.99 6.77 3.42
C GLN A 10 -1.02 6.75 2.23
N PHE A 11 -1.57 6.67 1.02
CA PHE A 11 -0.80 6.76 -0.22
C PHE A 11 0.05 8.02 -0.26
N GLU A 12 -0.50 9.19 0.08
CA GLU A 12 0.23 10.46 0.13
C GLU A 12 1.41 10.40 1.12
N PHE A 13 1.23 9.79 2.30
CA PHE A 13 2.33 9.60 3.25
C PHE A 13 3.43 8.71 2.70
N PHE A 14 3.10 7.55 2.15
CA PHE A 14 4.09 6.62 1.56
C PHE A 14 4.72 7.17 0.27
N ALA A 15 3.99 7.97 -0.50
CA ALA A 15 4.51 8.66 -1.68
C ALA A 15 5.54 9.74 -1.33
N ARG A 16 5.33 10.46 -0.21
CA ARG A 16 6.29 11.46 0.30
C ARG A 16 7.48 10.83 1.02
N TYR A 17 7.32 9.61 1.52
CA TYR A 17 8.36 8.91 2.24
C TYR A 17 9.57 8.63 1.33
N GLY A 18 10.76 9.08 1.74
CA GLY A 18 12.01 8.85 1.01
C GLY A 18 12.21 9.70 -0.26
N ALA A 19 11.19 10.37 -0.77
CA ALA A 19 11.28 11.22 -1.95
C ALA A 19 11.37 12.71 -1.55
N LYS A 20 12.58 13.27 -1.63
CA LYS A 20 12.82 14.70 -1.34
C LYS A 20 12.19 15.57 -2.41
N GLY A 21 11.12 16.30 -2.06
CA GLY A 21 10.51 17.32 -2.92
C GLY A 21 9.30 16.86 -3.73
N THR A 22 8.74 15.68 -3.46
CA THR A 22 7.46 15.25 -4.06
C THR A 22 6.27 15.61 -3.17
N ASP A 23 5.19 16.10 -3.79
CA ASP A 23 3.96 16.52 -3.11
C ASP A 23 3.16 15.35 -2.50
N GLY A 24 3.50 14.11 -2.82
CA GLY A 24 2.75 12.92 -2.41
C GLY A 24 1.74 12.44 -3.44
N ASP A 25 1.74 13.01 -4.64
CA ASP A 25 0.82 12.66 -5.72
C ASP A 25 1.14 11.31 -6.38
N LYS A 26 2.41 10.87 -6.32
CA LYS A 26 2.90 9.67 -7.02
C LYS A 26 3.80 8.83 -6.13
N ILE A 27 3.63 7.52 -6.18
CA ILE A 27 4.43 6.55 -5.43
C ILE A 27 5.33 5.75 -6.37
N THR A 28 6.51 5.36 -5.89
CA THR A 28 7.44 4.46 -6.59
C THR A 28 7.16 3.00 -6.22
N LEU A 29 7.60 2.06 -7.05
CA LEU A 29 7.52 0.62 -6.75
C LEU A 29 8.15 0.30 -5.39
N THR A 30 9.34 0.86 -5.10
CA THR A 30 10.03 0.65 -3.82
C THR A 30 9.18 1.05 -2.62
N ASN A 31 8.49 2.20 -2.68
CA ASN A 31 7.63 2.66 -1.59
C ASN A 31 6.35 1.83 -1.51
N THR A 32 5.80 1.40 -2.65
CA THR A 32 4.67 0.48 -2.71
C THR A 32 5.00 -0.88 -2.09
N ASP A 33 6.14 -1.48 -2.45
CA ASP A 33 6.60 -2.75 -1.87
C ASP A 33 6.85 -2.60 -0.37
N TYR A 34 7.44 -1.48 0.07
CA TYR A 34 7.59 -1.18 1.49
C TYR A 34 6.24 -1.12 2.20
N TRP A 35 5.25 -0.42 1.62
CA TRP A 35 3.91 -0.33 2.19
C TRP A 35 3.21 -1.69 2.25
N LEU A 36 3.27 -2.49 1.19
CA LEU A 36 2.70 -3.84 1.15
C LEU A 36 3.38 -4.79 2.15
N ARG A 37 4.67 -4.60 2.41
CA ARG A 37 5.41 -5.35 3.43
C ARG A 37 4.98 -4.94 4.84
N GLN A 38 4.85 -3.64 5.11
CA GLN A 38 4.38 -3.13 6.40
C GLN A 38 2.92 -3.53 6.67
N ALA A 39 2.08 -3.57 5.64
CA ALA A 39 0.70 -4.08 5.70
C ALA A 39 0.62 -5.62 5.81
N LYS A 40 1.76 -6.32 5.87
CA LYS A 40 1.88 -7.79 5.93
C LYS A 40 1.25 -8.54 4.75
N ILE A 41 1.02 -7.85 3.63
CA ILE A 41 0.48 -8.44 2.41
C ILE A 41 1.55 -9.30 1.71
N LEU A 42 2.80 -8.83 1.72
CA LEU A 42 3.97 -9.58 1.21
C LEU A 42 4.49 -10.66 2.17
N ASP A 43 4.15 -10.58 3.46
CA ASP A 43 4.70 -11.47 4.51
C ASP A 43 4.07 -12.88 4.47
N ASP A 44 2.76 -12.97 4.17
CA ASP A 44 1.98 -14.21 4.17
C ASP A 44 2.21 -15.10 2.92
N ARG A 45 3.21 -14.77 2.08
CA ARG A 45 3.52 -15.40 0.76
C ARG A 45 2.38 -15.39 -0.28
N LYS A 46 1.23 -14.80 0.02
CA LYS A 46 0.11 -14.66 -0.93
C LYS A 46 0.45 -13.74 -2.08
N VAL A 47 1.18 -12.66 -1.80
CA VAL A 47 1.76 -11.75 -2.79
C VAL A 47 3.27 -11.82 -2.68
N THR A 48 3.97 -11.83 -3.81
CA THR A 48 5.44 -11.74 -3.84
C THR A 48 5.90 -10.46 -4.54
N LEU A 49 7.16 -10.07 -4.31
CA LEU A 49 7.81 -8.96 -5.01
C LEU A 49 7.79 -9.12 -6.53
N THR A 50 7.79 -10.36 -7.01
CA THR A 50 7.66 -10.65 -8.45
C THR A 50 6.27 -10.26 -8.96
N ASP A 51 5.22 -10.55 -8.19
CA ASP A 51 3.84 -10.22 -8.57
C ASP A 51 3.62 -8.71 -8.57
N THR A 52 4.08 -8.01 -7.53
CA THR A 52 4.00 -6.54 -7.47
C THR A 52 4.83 -5.91 -8.59
N GLY A 53 6.03 -6.41 -8.85
CA GLY A 53 6.86 -5.97 -9.97
C GLY A 53 6.16 -6.12 -11.33
N VAL A 54 5.49 -7.25 -11.58
CA VAL A 54 4.73 -7.50 -12.82
C VAL A 54 3.56 -6.52 -12.96
N CYS A 55 2.72 -6.39 -11.93
CA CYS A 55 1.58 -5.47 -11.94
C CYS A 55 2.02 -4.02 -12.09
N PHE A 56 3.10 -3.59 -11.42
CA PHE A 56 3.61 -2.23 -11.51
C PHE A 56 4.22 -1.93 -12.87
N ASN A 57 4.96 -2.89 -13.46
CA ASN A 57 5.56 -2.73 -14.79
C ASN A 57 4.50 -2.60 -15.90
N LYS A 58 3.29 -3.14 -15.69
CA LYS A 58 2.13 -2.97 -16.59
C LYS A 58 1.73 -1.49 -16.75
N MET A 59 1.93 -0.68 -15.72
CA MET A 59 1.66 0.76 -15.74
C MET A 59 2.68 1.56 -16.58
N ARG A 60 3.75 0.90 -17.06
CA ARG A 60 4.82 1.47 -17.90
C ARG A 60 5.42 2.77 -17.34
N SER A 61 5.36 2.93 -16.03
CA SER A 61 5.74 4.16 -15.33
C SER A 61 6.66 3.83 -14.16
N ARG A 62 7.64 4.70 -13.89
CA ARG A 62 8.53 4.57 -12.72
C ARG A 62 7.84 4.97 -11.40
N THR A 63 6.82 5.79 -11.53
CA THR A 63 5.97 6.27 -10.44
C THR A 63 4.52 6.24 -10.91
N ILE A 64 3.60 5.84 -10.04
CA ILE A 64 2.17 5.79 -10.36
C ILE A 64 1.39 6.72 -9.44
N THR A 65 0.33 7.33 -9.98
CA THR A 65 -0.63 8.17 -9.24
C THR A 65 -1.61 7.32 -8.44
N PHE A 66 -2.36 7.92 -7.50
CA PHE A 66 -3.37 7.20 -6.73
C PHE A 66 -4.39 6.42 -7.58
N GLN A 67 -4.86 6.98 -8.70
CA GLN A 67 -5.79 6.29 -9.60
C GLN A 67 -5.17 5.00 -10.18
N GLN A 68 -3.97 5.11 -10.71
CA GLN A 68 -3.18 3.98 -11.21
C GLN A 68 -2.84 2.98 -10.11
N PHE A 69 -2.66 3.44 -8.87
CA PHE A 69 -2.45 2.55 -7.73
C PHE A 69 -3.70 1.73 -7.41
N MET A 70 -4.91 2.29 -7.56
CA MET A 70 -6.14 1.50 -7.44
C MET A 70 -6.24 0.44 -8.53
N GLU A 71 -5.88 0.76 -9.78
CA GLU A 71 -5.81 -0.22 -10.87
C GLU A 71 -4.76 -1.30 -10.59
N PHE A 72 -3.61 -0.93 -10.03
CA PHE A 72 -2.59 -1.88 -9.59
C PHE A 72 -3.11 -2.83 -8.50
N LEU A 73 -3.84 -2.31 -7.50
CA LEU A 73 -4.44 -3.15 -6.45
C LEU A 73 -5.50 -4.08 -7.01
N ASP A 74 -6.32 -3.60 -7.96
CA ASP A 74 -7.31 -4.43 -8.64
C ASP A 74 -6.64 -5.57 -9.42
N ASP A 75 -5.60 -5.29 -10.19
CA ASP A 75 -4.83 -6.27 -10.96
C ASP A 75 -4.15 -7.29 -10.02
N LEU A 76 -3.54 -6.82 -8.93
CA LEU A 76 -2.90 -7.66 -7.92
C LEU A 76 -3.93 -8.55 -7.21
N SER A 77 -5.10 -8.00 -6.89
CA SER A 77 -6.19 -8.73 -6.24
C SER A 77 -6.77 -9.79 -7.17
N THR A 78 -6.91 -9.49 -8.46
CA THR A 78 -7.36 -10.44 -9.49
C THR A 78 -6.33 -11.54 -9.71
N LEU A 79 -5.05 -11.19 -9.78
CA LEU A 79 -3.94 -12.12 -10.00
C LEU A 79 -3.83 -13.15 -8.86
N LYS A 80 -3.99 -12.69 -7.62
CA LYS A 80 -3.86 -13.53 -6.41
C LYS A 80 -5.18 -13.97 -5.80
N LYS A 81 -6.31 -13.62 -6.42
CA LYS A 81 -7.67 -13.83 -5.89
C LYS A 81 -7.82 -13.32 -4.46
N LEU A 82 -7.28 -12.13 -4.21
CA LEU A 82 -7.41 -11.44 -2.94
C LEU A 82 -8.65 -10.57 -2.95
N ASP A 83 -9.17 -10.31 -1.76
CA ASP A 83 -10.29 -9.39 -1.59
C ASP A 83 -9.80 -7.94 -1.58
N MET A 84 -10.39 -7.11 -2.44
CA MET A 84 -10.04 -5.70 -2.59
C MET A 84 -10.38 -4.88 -1.35
N GLN A 85 -11.43 -5.22 -0.59
CA GLN A 85 -11.66 -4.57 0.70
C GLN A 85 -10.58 -4.94 1.70
N ASN A 86 -10.20 -6.22 1.80
CA ASN A 86 -9.18 -6.67 2.73
C ASN A 86 -7.80 -6.07 2.42
N LEU A 87 -7.44 -5.89 1.14
CA LEU A 87 -6.23 -5.16 0.74
C LEU A 87 -6.27 -3.71 1.22
N GLN A 88 -7.35 -2.99 0.92
CA GLN A 88 -7.51 -1.59 1.33
C GLN A 88 -7.51 -1.43 2.85
N THR A 89 -8.17 -2.34 3.57
CA THR A 89 -8.19 -2.37 5.03
C THR A 89 -6.79 -2.57 5.59
N GLN A 90 -6.03 -3.58 5.14
CA GLN A 90 -4.66 -3.80 5.60
C GLN A 90 -3.74 -2.61 5.28
N LEU A 91 -3.87 -2.04 4.08
CA LEU A 91 -3.09 -0.86 3.68
C LEU A 91 -3.41 0.36 4.55
N THR A 92 -4.66 0.52 4.97
CA THR A 92 -5.11 1.62 5.82
C THR A 92 -4.75 1.39 7.29
N GLU A 93 -4.85 0.15 7.79
CA GLU A 93 -4.51 -0.24 9.17
C GLU A 93 -2.99 -0.34 9.42
N CYS A 94 -2.20 -0.41 8.35
CA CYS A 94 -0.73 -0.51 8.36
C CYS A 94 -0.01 0.64 9.10
N GLY A 95 -0.64 1.81 9.25
CA GLY A 95 -0.01 2.98 9.86
C GLY A 95 1.00 3.70 8.96
N MET A 96 1.61 4.78 9.48
CA MET A 96 2.48 5.68 8.72
C MET A 96 3.82 5.02 8.32
N PRO A 97 4.43 5.45 7.21
CA PRO A 97 5.72 4.94 6.77
C PRO A 97 6.85 5.37 7.74
N GLY A 98 7.66 4.40 8.16
CA GLY A 98 8.82 4.62 9.05
C GLY A 98 8.53 4.47 10.55
N ASP A 99 7.28 4.24 10.93
CA ASP A 99 6.91 3.90 12.32
C ASP A 99 7.08 2.38 12.53
N ASP A 100 8.33 1.93 12.59
CA ASP A 100 8.68 0.55 12.97
C ASP A 100 8.73 0.46 14.51
N GLU A 101 7.68 0.88 15.24
CA GLU A 101 7.52 0.47 16.63
C GLU A 101 6.07 0.58 17.16
N LYS A 102 5.43 -0.60 17.29
CA LYS A 102 4.33 -0.90 18.22
C LYS A 102 3.07 -0.03 18.11
N LYS A 103 2.05 -0.56 17.42
CA LYS A 103 0.76 -0.93 18.06
C LYS A 103 -0.15 -1.70 17.12
N GLN A 104 -0.32 -2.97 17.43
CA GLN A 104 -1.59 -3.65 17.21
C GLN A 104 -2.62 -2.96 18.13
N GLU A 105 -3.61 -2.27 17.57
CA GLU A 105 -4.88 -2.12 18.27
C GLU A 105 -6.00 -2.46 17.29
N LYS A 106 -6.30 -3.77 17.28
CA LYS A 106 -7.51 -4.33 16.68
C LYS A 106 -8.72 -3.52 17.16
N PRO A 107 -9.66 -3.10 16.29
CA PRO A 107 -10.94 -2.61 16.78
C PRO A 107 -11.65 -3.78 17.49
N LYS A 108 -11.79 -3.66 18.81
CA LYS A 108 -12.66 -4.51 19.61
C LYS A 108 -14.09 -4.36 19.07
N LYS A 109 -14.56 -5.36 18.31
CA LYS A 109 -15.99 -5.62 18.17
C LYS A 109 -16.53 -5.98 19.56
N LYS A 110 -17.35 -5.11 20.15
CA LYS A 110 -18.44 -5.52 21.04
C LYS A 110 -19.53 -4.47 21.06
#